data_AF-A0A494X8K6-F1
#
_entry.id   AF-A0A494X8K6-F1
#
_cell.length_a   1.000
_cell.length_b   1.000
_cell.length_c   1.000
_cell.angle_alpha   90.00
_cell.angle_beta   90.00
_cell.angle_gamma   90.00
#
_symmetry.space_group_name_H-M   'P 1'
#
loop_
_entity.id
_entity.type
_entity.pdbx_description
1 polymer ?
#
loop_
_entity_poly.entity_id
_entity_poly.type
_entity_poly.pdbx_seq_one_letter_code
_entity_poly.pdbx_strand_id
1 'polypeptide(L)'
;MHKSNCRVCGYELASPPWGDDGDSPSWDICPCCGTEFGYEDCTLVSTKRKRDQWIAEGCKWFEPKKRPLDWDCERQCENIPEAFR
;
A
#
# COMPACT_ATOMS: atom_id res chain seq x y z
N MET A 1 -0.82 7.54 14.35
CA MET A 1 -1.90 7.84 13.38
C MET A 1 -1.31 7.71 11.99
N HIS A 2 -1.48 6.55 11.35
CA HIS A 2 -1.07 6.27 9.97
C HIS A 2 -2.31 5.77 9.19
N LYS A 3 -3.43 6.48 9.32
CA LYS A 3 -4.73 6.03 8.77
C LYS A 3 -4.77 6.06 7.23
N SER A 4 -3.84 6.76 6.60
CA SER A 4 -3.80 6.93 5.14
C SER A 4 -2.67 6.17 4.48
N ASN A 5 -2.01 5.23 5.15
CA ASN A 5 -0.92 4.46 4.53
C ASN A 5 -1.43 3.17 3.90
N CYS A 6 -0.95 2.86 2.70
CA CYS A 6 -1.20 1.59 2.04
C CYS A 6 -0.69 0.43 2.90
N ARG A 7 -1.55 -0.55 3.19
CA ARG A 7 -1.20 -1.76 3.96
C ARG A 7 -0.12 -2.59 3.27
N VAL A 8 -0.03 -2.53 1.94
CA VAL A 8 0.92 -3.30 1.14
C VAL A 8 2.29 -2.64 1.07
N CYS A 9 2.37 -1.35 0.73
CA CYS A 9 3.65 -0.70 0.41
C CYS A 9 4.01 0.51 1.27
N GLY A 10 3.15 0.93 2.21
CA GLY A 10 3.39 2.07 3.08
C GLY A 10 3.21 3.44 2.44
N TYR A 11 2.91 3.54 1.14
CA TYR A 11 2.64 4.80 0.45
C TYR A 11 1.52 5.59 1.17
N GLU A 12 1.75 6.88 1.42
CA GLU A 12 0.77 7.78 2.03
C GLU A 12 -0.22 8.29 0.98
N LEU A 13 -1.50 7.99 1.18
CA LEU A 13 -2.60 8.39 0.31
C LEU A 13 -3.20 9.74 0.76
N ALA A 14 -3.77 10.46 -0.21
CA ALA A 14 -4.51 11.70 0.05
C ALA A 14 -5.80 11.46 0.85
N SER A 15 -6.39 10.26 0.72
CA SER A 15 -7.57 9.81 1.45
C SER A 15 -7.29 8.44 2.08
N PRO A 16 -7.90 8.12 3.23
CA PRO A 16 -7.73 6.81 3.86
C PRO A 16 -8.16 5.67 2.91
N PRO A 17 -7.33 4.61 2.74
CA PRO A 17 -7.69 3.45 1.92
C PRO A 17 -8.77 2.57 2.58
N TRP A 18 -8.96 2.74 3.89
CA TRP A 18 -9.94 2.04 4.70
C TRP A 18 -10.62 3.04 5.63
N GLY A 19 -11.89 2.79 5.94
CA GLY A 19 -12.70 3.58 6.85
C GLY A 19 -12.16 3.57 8.27
N ASP A 20 -12.75 4.39 9.13
CA ASP A 20 -12.34 4.50 10.53
C ASP A 20 -12.52 3.21 11.34
N ASP A 21 -13.36 2.30 10.85
CA ASP A 21 -13.56 0.95 11.37
C ASP A 21 -12.40 -0.02 11.03
N GLY A 22 -11.57 0.32 10.03
CA GLY A 22 -10.54 -0.55 9.49
C GLY A 22 -11.06 -1.68 8.59
N ASP A 23 -12.37 -1.77 8.36
CA ASP A 23 -13.04 -2.88 7.65
C ASP A 23 -13.79 -2.41 6.40
N SER A 24 -14.07 -1.12 6.26
CA SER A 24 -14.71 -0.53 5.08
C SER A 24 -13.66 -0.07 4.06
N PRO A 25 -13.39 -0.80 2.96
CA PRO A 25 -12.40 -0.38 1.98
C PRO A 25 -12.89 0.78 1.10
N SER A 26 -11.97 1.58 0.57
CA SER A 26 -12.32 2.64 -0.40
C SER A 26 -12.52 2.13 -1.83
N TRP A 27 -12.05 0.91 -2.14
CA TRP A 27 -11.98 0.33 -3.49
C TRP A 27 -11.09 1.09 -4.48
N ASP A 28 -10.34 2.09 -4.01
CA ASP A 28 -9.34 2.76 -4.84
C ASP A 28 -8.13 1.87 -5.09
N ILE A 29 -7.32 2.25 -6.08
CA ILE A 29 -6.07 1.57 -6.40
C ILE A 29 -4.90 2.39 -5.88
N CYS A 30 -4.00 1.75 -5.13
CA CYS A 30 -2.77 2.38 -4.69
C CYS A 30 -1.90 2.79 -5.90
N PRO A 31 -1.54 4.08 -6.07
CA PRO A 31 -0.76 4.55 -7.23
C PRO A 31 0.68 4.02 -7.22
N CYS A 32 1.16 3.57 -6.05
CA CYS A 32 2.48 2.97 -5.90
C CYS A 32 2.45 1.48 -6.23
N CYS A 33 1.85 0.63 -5.40
CA CYS A 33 1.93 -0.83 -5.56
C CYS A 33 0.81 -1.47 -6.38
N GLY A 34 -0.19 -0.69 -6.83
CA GLY A 34 -1.30 -1.22 -7.63
C GLY A 34 -2.19 -2.23 -6.90
N THR A 35 -2.31 -2.10 -5.58
CA THR A 35 -3.30 -2.87 -4.79
C THR A 35 -4.64 -2.16 -4.88
N GLU A 36 -5.70 -2.89 -5.18
CA GLU A 36 -7.08 -2.48 -5.01
C GLU A 36 -7.50 -2.72 -3.54
N PHE A 37 -7.84 -1.64 -2.84
CA PHE A 37 -8.16 -1.72 -1.42
C PHE A 37 -9.44 -2.52 -1.19
N GLY A 38 -9.39 -3.49 -0.29
CA GLY A 38 -10.51 -4.41 -0.03
C GLY A 38 -10.47 -5.68 -0.89
N TYR A 39 -9.55 -5.78 -1.85
CA TYR A 39 -9.32 -7.00 -2.62
C TYR A 39 -7.99 -7.67 -2.27
N GLU A 40 -6.85 -7.17 -2.75
CA GLU A 40 -5.57 -7.85 -2.47
C GLU A 40 -5.08 -7.63 -1.04
N ASP A 41 -5.58 -6.61 -0.34
CA ASP A 41 -5.23 -6.31 1.06
C ASP A 41 -6.38 -6.56 2.06
N CYS A 42 -7.36 -7.39 1.68
CA CYS A 42 -8.51 -7.73 2.54
C CYS A 42 -8.15 -8.62 3.73
N THR A 43 -7.04 -9.36 3.66
CA THR A 43 -6.53 -10.19 4.75
C THR A 43 -5.05 -9.95 4.94
N LEU A 44 -4.53 -10.16 6.15
CA LEU A 44 -3.09 -10.05 6.42
C LEU A 44 -2.25 -10.94 5.48
N VAL A 45 -2.72 -12.16 5.19
CA VAL A 45 -2.02 -13.11 4.30
C VAL A 45 -1.98 -12.59 2.87
N SER A 46 -3.11 -12.10 2.34
CA SER A 46 -3.16 -11.55 0.99
C SER A 46 -2.34 -10.26 0.85
N THR A 47 -2.39 -9.38 1.86
CA THR A 47 -1.57 -8.15 1.93
C THR A 47 -0.09 -8.48 1.82
N LYS A 48 0.41 -9.45 2.60
CA LYS A 48 1.82 -9.87 2.58
C LYS A 48 2.20 -10.47 1.22
N ARG A 49 1.36 -11.37 0.68
CA ARG A 49 1.59 -11.95 -0.66
C ARG A 49 1.69 -10.89 -1.76
N LYS A 50 0.78 -9.90 -1.76
CA LYS A 50 0.80 -8.79 -2.73
C LYS A 50 2.06 -7.93 -2.58
N ARG A 51 2.51 -7.69 -1.34
CA ARG A 51 3.77 -6.99 -1.06
C ARG A 51 4.97 -7.75 -1.59
N ASP A 52 5.08 -9.03 -1.30
CA ASP A 52 6.20 -9.87 -1.74
C ASP A 52 6.27 -9.90 -3.28
N GLN A 53 5.11 -10.00 -3.95
CA GLN A 53 5.03 -9.89 -5.40
C GLN A 53 5.55 -8.54 -5.89
N TRP A 54 5.06 -7.44 -5.33
CA TRP A 54 5.48 -6.09 -5.72
C TRP A 54 6.99 -5.86 -5.53
N ILE A 55 7.56 -6.37 -4.43
CA ILE A 55 9.00 -6.32 -4.15
C ILE A 55 9.77 -7.18 -5.17
N ALA A 56 9.32 -8.41 -5.45
CA ALA A 56 9.96 -9.31 -6.42
C ALA A 56 9.95 -8.72 -7.85
N GLU A 57 8.96 -7.89 -8.17
CA GLU A 57 8.86 -7.18 -9.43
C GLU A 57 9.75 -5.93 -9.51
N GLY A 58 10.50 -5.60 -8.44
CA GLY A 58 11.39 -4.44 -8.35
C GLY A 58 10.71 -3.17 -7.81
N CYS A 59 9.70 -3.34 -6.96
CA CYS A 59 8.88 -2.27 -6.40
C CYS A 59 8.33 -1.31 -7.49
N LYS A 60 7.87 -1.86 -8.62
CA LYS A 60 7.38 -1.07 -9.76
C LYS A 60 6.18 -0.21 -9.36
N TRP A 61 6.21 1.05 -9.77
CA TRP A 61 5.09 1.96 -9.57
C TRP A 61 3.97 1.67 -10.57
N PHE A 62 2.75 1.50 -10.06
CA PHE A 62 1.54 1.33 -10.87
C PHE A 62 1.25 2.58 -11.71
N GLU A 63 1.47 3.78 -11.14
CA GLU A 63 1.47 5.04 -11.86
C GLU A 63 2.88 5.67 -11.88
N PRO A 64 3.73 5.35 -12.88
CA PRO A 64 5.12 5.81 -12.93
C PRO A 64 5.28 7.33 -12.88
N LYS A 65 4.29 8.09 -13.36
CA LYS A 65 4.29 9.56 -13.35
C LYS A 65 4.17 10.17 -11.94
N LYS A 66 3.68 9.39 -10.96
CA LYS A 66 3.54 9.81 -9.56
C LYS A 66 4.76 9.46 -8.71
N ARG A 67 5.73 8.72 -9.26
CA ARG A 67 6.94 8.30 -8.55
C ARG A 67 7.86 9.51 -8.28
N PRO A 68 8.22 9.80 -7.03
CA PRO A 68 9.24 10.82 -6.72
C PRO A 68 10.60 10.46 -7.30
N LEU A 69 11.42 11.47 -7.62
CA LEU A 69 12.75 11.28 -8.22
C LEU A 69 13.68 10.48 -7.29
N ASP A 70 13.76 10.90 -6.02
CA ASP A 70 14.61 10.31 -4.98
C ASP A 70 13.84 9.29 -4.13
N TRP A 71 12.93 8.54 -4.76
CA TRP A 71 12.10 7.58 -4.06
C TRP A 71 12.88 6.32 -3.67
N ASP A 72 12.67 5.89 -2.42
CA ASP A 72 13.28 4.70 -1.82
C ASP A 72 12.19 3.72 -1.35
N CYS A 73 12.28 2.47 -1.83
CA CYS A 73 11.29 1.43 -1.54
C CYS A 73 11.33 0.99 -0.07
N GLU A 74 12.52 0.82 0.50
CA GLU A 74 12.70 0.35 1.88
C GLU A 74 12.17 1.38 2.86
N ARG A 75 12.54 2.65 2.67
CA ARG A 75 12.05 3.77 3.48
C ARG A 75 10.54 3.92 3.42
N GLN A 76 9.92 3.67 2.25
CA GLN A 76 8.46 3.70 2.15
C GLN A 76 7.80 2.56 2.95
N CYS A 77 8.43 1.37 2.97
CA CYS A 77 7.91 0.22 3.69
C CYS A 77 7.91 0.41 5.22
N GLU A 78 8.74 1.30 5.77
CA GLU A 78 8.71 1.66 7.20
C GLU A 78 7.34 2.22 7.64
N ASN A 79 6.62 2.86 6.71
CA ASN A 79 5.30 3.45 6.94
C ASN A 79 4.15 2.44 6.87
N ILE A 80 4.44 1.16 6.60
CA ILE A 80 3.42 0.11 6.67
C ILE A 80 2.86 0.05 8.10
N PRO A 81 1.52 0.11 8.27
CA PRO A 81 0.91 0.04 9.59
C PRO A 81 1.33 -1.23 10.32
N GLU A 82 1.61 -1.12 11.62
CA GLU A 82 2.24 -2.19 12.42
C GLU A 82 1.52 -3.53 12.34
N ALA A 83 0.18 -3.52 12.35
CA ALA A 83 -0.65 -4.73 12.22
C ALA A 83 -0.45 -5.48 10.88
N PHE A 84 0.11 -4.81 9.88
CA PHE A 84 0.33 -5.35 8.54
C PHE A 84 1.80 -5.55 8.18
N ARG A 85 2.75 -5.26 9.06
CA ARG A 85 4.18 -5.56 8.82
C ARG A 85 4.40 -7.05 8.58
#